data_AF-A0A257VSI6-F1
#
_entry.id   AF-A0A257VSI6-F1
#
_cell.length_a   1.000
_cell.length_b   1.000
_cell.length_c   1.000
_cell.angle_alpha   90.00
_cell.angle_beta   90.00
_cell.angle_gamma   90.00
#
_symmetry.space_group_name_H-M   'P 1'
#
loop_
_entity.id
_entity.type
_entity.pdbx_description
1 polymer ?
#
loop_
_entity_poly.entity_id
_entity_poly.type
_entity_poly.pdbx_seq_one_letter_code
_entity_poly.pdbx_strand_id
1 'polypeptide(L)'
;MPGTLLFSFARTVVFTCLVLAVSATPTVAGPLRAGVAKVDITDVDAGPVNDPLYAKALVVSDGETTVAIVTVDAVAIAEIGSIRNEYLANVRAQLQREIGLDPAHLLINASHCHGRVCADVEARTVAAVKAAAKELVPVRIGVGRGHEDRVMENRRLKLKSGRTVDVRHAYSLPADDEVAEVGPVDPEIGLLRL
;
A
#
# COMPACT_ATOMS: atom_id res chain seq x y z
N MET A 1 82.82 -10.07 -57.55
CA MET A 1 81.75 -9.07 -57.46
C MET A 1 80.39 -9.76 -57.42
N PRO A 2 79.84 -10.10 -56.24
CA PRO A 2 78.41 -10.35 -56.09
C PRO A 2 77.76 -9.40 -55.09
N GLY A 3 76.50 -9.05 -55.37
CA GLY A 3 75.73 -8.03 -54.67
C GLY A 3 75.17 -8.42 -53.30
N THR A 4 74.98 -7.41 -52.48
CA THR A 4 74.42 -7.45 -51.13
C THR A 4 72.89 -7.40 -51.20
N LEU A 5 72.20 -8.41 -50.67
CA LEU A 5 70.74 -8.38 -50.45
C LEU A 5 70.46 -8.13 -48.97
N LEU A 6 69.78 -7.01 -48.70
CA LEU A 6 69.27 -6.61 -47.39
C LEU A 6 67.96 -7.36 -47.10
N PHE A 7 67.90 -8.14 -46.02
CA PHE A 7 66.65 -8.68 -45.47
C PHE A 7 66.12 -7.77 -44.35
N SER A 8 64.92 -7.23 -44.55
CA SER A 8 64.16 -6.45 -43.59
C SER A 8 63.40 -7.40 -42.64
N PHE A 9 63.63 -7.29 -41.32
CA PHE A 9 62.86 -7.98 -40.30
C PHE A 9 61.70 -7.08 -39.84
N ALA A 10 60.47 -7.42 -40.21
CA ALA A 10 59.27 -6.81 -39.63
C ALA A 10 58.96 -7.47 -38.27
N ARG A 11 59.09 -6.70 -37.18
CA ARG A 11 58.67 -7.11 -35.82
C ARG A 11 57.14 -7.02 -35.72
N THR A 12 56.47 -8.15 -35.58
CA THR A 12 55.04 -8.21 -35.26
C THR A 12 54.87 -8.08 -33.74
N VAL A 13 54.19 -7.03 -33.28
CA VAL A 13 53.80 -6.85 -31.87
C VAL A 13 52.37 -7.36 -31.72
N VAL A 14 52.18 -8.39 -30.89
CA VAL A 14 50.85 -8.96 -30.59
C VAL A 14 50.32 -8.29 -29.32
N PHE A 15 49.27 -7.47 -29.46
CA PHE A 15 48.51 -6.92 -28.35
C PHE A 15 47.52 -7.99 -27.86
N THR A 16 47.71 -8.47 -26.62
CA THR A 16 46.76 -9.40 -25.99
C THR A 16 45.74 -8.57 -25.20
N CYS A 17 44.54 -8.38 -25.74
CA CYS A 17 43.42 -7.80 -25.01
C CYS A 17 42.89 -8.80 -23.98
N LEU A 18 43.19 -8.58 -22.70
CA LEU A 18 42.57 -9.31 -21.60
C LEU A 18 41.14 -8.78 -21.40
N VAL A 19 40.16 -9.47 -21.97
CA VAL A 19 38.74 -9.19 -21.72
C VAL A 19 38.37 -9.77 -20.36
N LEU A 20 38.28 -8.91 -19.34
CA LEU A 20 37.69 -9.26 -18.04
C LEU A 20 36.18 -9.41 -18.24
N ALA A 21 35.72 -10.65 -18.39
CA ALA A 21 34.30 -10.99 -18.38
C ALA A 21 33.76 -10.72 -16.97
N VAL A 22 33.12 -9.57 -16.78
CA VAL A 22 32.31 -9.30 -15.58
C VAL A 22 31.09 -10.22 -15.68
N SER A 23 31.16 -11.37 -15.02
CA SER A 23 29.98 -12.22 -14.81
C SER A 23 29.05 -11.50 -13.84
N ALA A 24 28.06 -10.79 -14.37
CA ALA A 24 26.91 -10.38 -13.59
C ALA A 24 26.17 -11.65 -13.17
N THR A 25 26.36 -12.07 -11.92
CA THR A 25 25.50 -13.07 -11.31
C THR A 25 24.09 -12.49 -11.30
N PRO A 26 23.09 -13.18 -11.90
CA PRO A 26 21.72 -12.71 -11.78
C PRO A 26 21.38 -12.71 -10.29
N THR A 27 21.16 -11.52 -9.72
CA THR A 27 20.59 -11.39 -8.39
C THR A 27 19.18 -11.94 -8.45
N VAL A 28 19.01 -13.21 -8.12
CA VAL A 28 17.69 -13.76 -7.85
C VAL A 28 17.22 -13.05 -6.59
N ALA A 29 16.24 -12.16 -6.72
CA ALA A 29 15.60 -11.53 -5.57
C ALA A 29 15.26 -12.63 -4.55
N GLY A 30 15.61 -12.42 -3.29
CA GLY A 30 15.31 -13.37 -2.22
C GLY A 30 13.80 -13.69 -2.20
N PRO A 31 13.39 -14.86 -1.70
CA PRO A 31 11.98 -15.18 -1.57
C PRO A 31 11.30 -14.10 -0.73
N LEU A 32 10.22 -13.51 -1.25
CA LEU A 32 9.44 -12.50 -0.53
C LEU A 32 9.00 -13.05 0.82
N ARG A 33 9.15 -12.23 1.85
CA ARG A 33 8.66 -12.51 3.20
C ARG A 33 7.56 -11.53 3.54
N ALA A 34 6.56 -12.00 4.27
CA ALA A 34 5.53 -11.13 4.79
C ALA A 34 5.17 -11.51 6.22
N GLY A 35 4.71 -10.52 6.97
CA GLY A 35 4.22 -10.65 8.33
C GLY A 35 2.99 -9.78 8.50
N VAL A 36 2.07 -10.23 9.34
CA VAL A 36 0.80 -9.55 9.58
C VAL A 36 0.59 -9.38 11.07
N ALA A 37 -0.08 -8.31 11.45
CA ALA A 37 -0.54 -8.13 12.81
C ALA A 37 -1.76 -7.22 12.83
N LYS A 38 -2.53 -7.29 13.91
CA LYS A 38 -3.58 -6.33 14.21
C LYS A 38 -3.52 -5.92 15.67
N VAL A 39 -3.84 -4.66 15.94
CA VAL A 39 -3.96 -4.11 17.29
C VAL A 39 -5.33 -3.46 17.41
N ASP A 40 -6.03 -3.74 18.51
CA ASP A 40 -7.33 -3.15 18.82
C ASP A 40 -7.17 -1.64 19.04
N ILE A 41 -7.99 -0.82 18.38
CA ILE A 41 -7.99 0.65 18.47
C ILE A 41 -9.36 1.20 18.90
N THR A 42 -10.19 0.35 19.49
CA THR A 42 -11.52 0.70 19.97
C THR A 42 -11.43 1.69 21.14
N ASP A 43 -12.21 2.76 21.07
CA ASP A 43 -12.50 3.59 22.24
C ASP A 43 -13.65 2.96 23.04
N VAL A 44 -13.30 2.17 24.05
CA VAL A 44 -14.27 1.48 24.92
C VAL A 44 -14.99 2.42 25.89
N ASP A 45 -14.45 3.63 26.09
CA ASP A 45 -15.03 4.63 26.98
C ASP A 45 -16.02 5.55 26.25
N ALA A 46 -16.04 5.53 24.91
CA ALA A 46 -16.94 6.34 24.08
C ALA A 46 -18.39 5.84 24.00
N GLY A 47 -18.73 4.78 24.73
CA GLY A 47 -20.07 4.20 24.83
C GLY A 47 -20.15 2.76 24.31
N PRO A 48 -21.37 2.26 24.03
CA PRO A 48 -21.55 0.89 23.55
C PRO A 48 -20.80 0.63 22.23
N VAL A 49 -19.99 -0.43 22.23
CA VAL A 49 -19.24 -0.90 21.07
C VAL A 49 -19.93 -2.16 20.53
N ASN A 50 -20.33 -2.13 19.26
CA ASN A 50 -20.88 -3.32 18.59
C ASN A 50 -19.77 -4.30 18.22
N ASP A 51 -18.71 -3.79 17.58
CA ASP A 51 -17.58 -4.58 17.08
C ASP A 51 -16.26 -3.86 17.39
N PRO A 52 -15.17 -4.59 17.72
CA PRO A 52 -13.86 -3.99 17.89
C PRO A 52 -13.31 -3.41 16.58
N LEU A 53 -12.59 -2.29 16.69
CA LEU A 53 -11.88 -1.62 15.62
C LEU A 53 -10.40 -2.02 15.65
N TYR A 54 -9.73 -2.10 14.50
CA TYR A 54 -8.31 -2.46 14.46
C TYR A 54 -7.47 -1.54 13.57
N ALA A 55 -6.22 -1.34 13.97
CA ALA A 55 -5.12 -1.06 13.06
C ALA A 55 -4.52 -2.41 12.62
N LYS A 56 -4.58 -2.70 11.31
CA LYS A 56 -4.08 -3.96 10.73
C LYS A 56 -2.90 -3.62 9.84
N ALA A 57 -1.78 -4.30 10.03
CA ALA A 57 -0.55 -4.09 9.28
C ALA A 57 -0.17 -5.36 8.51
N LEU A 58 0.22 -5.18 7.26
CA LEU A 58 0.92 -6.13 6.42
C LEU A 58 2.30 -5.55 6.12
N VAL A 59 3.36 -6.25 6.50
CA VAL A 59 4.74 -5.87 6.17
C VAL A 59 5.27 -6.89 5.18
N VAL A 60 5.85 -6.43 4.06
CA VAL A 60 6.44 -7.27 3.01
C VAL A 60 7.89 -6.84 2.79
N SER A 61 8.79 -7.81 2.63
CA SER A 61 10.21 -7.55 2.38
C SER A 61 10.82 -8.57 1.42
N ASP A 62 11.72 -8.11 0.56
CA ASP A 62 12.59 -8.93 -0.30
C ASP A 62 14.02 -9.10 0.28
N GLY A 63 14.27 -8.56 1.48
CA GLY A 63 15.57 -8.55 2.15
C GLY A 63 16.37 -7.25 1.96
N GLU A 64 16.07 -6.45 0.95
CA GLU A 64 16.68 -5.12 0.70
C GLU A 64 15.66 -4.00 0.96
N THR A 65 14.47 -4.14 0.40
CA THR A 65 13.34 -3.24 0.55
C THR A 65 12.32 -3.83 1.52
N THR A 66 11.75 -2.96 2.37
CA THR A 66 10.63 -3.30 3.24
C THR A 66 9.52 -2.29 3.06
N VAL A 67 8.29 -2.77 2.82
CA VAL A 67 7.08 -1.96 2.65
C VAL A 67 6.04 -2.38 3.69
N ALA A 68 5.34 -1.40 4.25
CA ALA A 68 4.22 -1.62 5.16
C ALA A 68 2.93 -1.05 4.57
N ILE A 69 1.89 -1.89 4.52
CA ILE A 69 0.52 -1.51 4.18
C ILE A 69 -0.33 -1.62 5.43
N VAL A 70 -0.97 -0.53 5.82
CA VAL A 70 -1.79 -0.46 7.02
C VAL A 70 -3.21 -0.06 6.67
N THR A 71 -4.19 -0.75 7.24
CA THR A 71 -5.60 -0.34 7.22
C THR A 71 -6.03 -0.01 8.64
N VAL A 72 -6.64 1.15 8.84
CA VAL A 72 -7.12 1.62 10.14
C VAL A 72 -8.64 1.68 10.10
N ASP A 73 -9.29 0.99 11.03
CA ASP A 73 -10.74 1.07 11.18
C ASP A 73 -11.15 2.43 11.78
N ALA A 74 -11.34 3.42 10.91
CA ALA A 74 -11.65 4.81 11.24
C ALA A 74 -12.45 5.50 10.13
N VAL A 75 -13.08 6.64 10.45
CA VAL A 75 -13.79 7.48 9.46
C VAL A 75 -12.80 8.04 8.45
N ALA A 76 -11.75 8.70 8.93
CA ALA A 76 -10.72 9.28 8.10
C ALA A 76 -9.44 9.41 8.92
N ILE A 77 -8.33 9.52 8.20
CA ILE A 77 -7.09 10.05 8.73
C ILE A 77 -7.10 11.52 8.33
N ALA A 78 -6.85 12.42 9.28
CA ALA A 78 -6.97 13.86 9.11
C ALA A 78 -8.42 14.35 8.92
N GLU A 79 -8.56 15.66 8.74
CA GLU A 79 -9.77 16.39 8.34
C GLU A 79 -11.06 16.02 9.12
N ILE A 80 -11.83 15.06 8.60
CA ILE A 80 -13.21 14.76 9.02
C ILE A 80 -13.34 13.70 10.12
N GLY A 81 -12.21 13.15 10.60
CA GLY A 81 -12.15 12.07 11.60
C GLY A 81 -11.64 12.50 12.98
N SER A 82 -11.61 11.55 13.93
CA SER A 82 -10.96 11.76 15.24
C SER A 82 -9.43 11.75 15.14
N ILE A 83 -8.88 11.11 14.11
CA ILE A 83 -7.45 11.04 13.82
C ILE A 83 -6.99 12.37 13.21
N ARG A 84 -5.98 13.01 13.82
CA ARG A 84 -5.51 14.36 13.46
C ARG A 84 -4.45 14.35 12.37
N ASN A 85 -4.14 15.54 11.84
CA ASN A 85 -3.28 15.74 10.67
C ASN A 85 -1.85 15.24 10.90
N GLU A 86 -1.38 15.27 12.14
CA GLU A 86 -0.02 14.90 12.56
C GLU A 86 0.20 13.38 12.51
N TYR A 87 -0.87 12.59 12.52
CA TYR A 87 -0.85 11.13 12.62
C TYR A 87 0.14 10.48 11.65
N LEU A 88 0.04 10.79 10.36
CA LEU A 88 0.89 10.14 9.35
C LEU A 88 2.37 10.52 9.52
N ALA A 89 2.66 11.78 9.84
CA ALA A 89 4.02 12.25 10.07
C ALA A 89 4.62 11.61 11.32
N ASN A 90 3.85 11.52 12.41
CA ASN A 90 4.27 10.92 13.67
C ASN A 90 4.54 9.42 13.52
N VAL A 91 3.63 8.67 12.88
CA VAL A 91 3.79 7.24 12.66
C VAL A 91 5.03 6.96 11.80
N ARG A 92 5.23 7.70 10.69
CA ARG A 92 6.42 7.59 9.84
C ARG A 92 7.71 7.86 10.63
N ALA A 93 7.74 8.95 11.39
CA ALA A 93 8.92 9.33 12.18
C ALA A 93 9.26 8.32 13.29
N GLN A 94 8.25 7.70 13.91
CA GLN A 94 8.45 6.65 14.90
C GLN A 94 8.95 5.35 14.26
N LEU A 95 8.32 4.88 13.17
CA LEU A 95 8.75 3.65 12.49
C LEU A 95 10.15 3.75 11.89
N GLN A 96 10.50 4.90 11.31
CA GLN A 96 11.86 5.14 10.82
C GLN A 96 12.88 5.07 11.96
N ARG A 97 12.59 5.67 13.12
CA ARG A 97 13.49 5.64 14.28
C ARG A 97 13.63 4.25 14.89
N GLU A 98 12.52 3.53 15.03
CA GLU A 98 12.48 2.32 15.86
C GLU A 98 12.82 1.05 15.11
N ILE A 99 12.48 0.97 13.82
CA ILE A 99 12.71 -0.24 13.00
C ILE A 99 13.35 0.06 11.64
N GLY A 100 13.73 1.31 11.38
CA GLY A 100 14.42 1.67 10.14
C GLY A 100 13.55 1.68 8.88
N LEU A 101 12.21 1.62 9.02
CA LEU A 101 11.30 1.64 7.88
C LEU A 101 11.36 3.02 7.19
N ASP A 102 11.71 3.05 5.92
CA ASP A 102 11.67 4.27 5.10
C ASP A 102 10.24 4.86 5.13
N PRO A 103 10.06 6.14 5.51
CA PRO A 103 8.78 6.83 5.48
C PRO A 103 8.02 6.73 4.15
N ALA A 104 8.74 6.64 3.02
CA ALA A 104 8.17 6.50 1.69
C ALA A 104 7.59 5.10 1.43
N HIS A 105 8.02 4.10 2.21
CA HIS A 105 7.55 2.71 2.09
C HIS A 105 6.39 2.37 3.03
N LEU A 106 5.69 3.39 3.54
CA LEU A 106 4.50 3.24 4.37
C LEU A 106 3.26 3.78 3.66
N LEU A 107 2.29 2.88 3.44
CA LEU A 107 0.93 3.20 3.00
C LEU A 107 -0.05 2.97 4.16
N ILE A 108 -0.89 3.95 4.45
CA ILE A 108 -1.98 3.82 5.43
C ILE A 108 -3.29 4.27 4.78
N ASN A 109 -4.36 3.47 4.91
CA ASN A 109 -5.72 3.88 4.58
C ASN A 109 -6.64 3.80 5.81
N ALA A 110 -7.75 4.53 5.76
CA ALA A 110 -8.88 4.36 6.66
C ALA A 110 -10.00 3.58 5.94
N SER A 111 -10.66 2.66 6.65
CA SER A 111 -11.80 1.89 6.10
C SER A 111 -13.08 2.71 5.92
N HIS A 112 -13.10 3.96 6.39
CA HIS A 112 -14.25 4.86 6.39
C HIS A 112 -15.45 4.34 7.21
N CYS A 113 -15.17 3.50 8.21
CA CYS A 113 -16.19 3.08 9.18
C CYS A 113 -16.49 4.20 10.19
N HIS A 114 -17.70 4.23 10.73
CA HIS A 114 -18.14 5.27 11.68
C HIS A 114 -17.93 4.88 13.15
N GLY A 115 -16.87 4.10 13.42
CA GLY A 115 -16.48 3.68 14.77
C GLY A 115 -15.78 4.79 15.58
N ARG A 116 -15.74 4.62 16.91
CA ARG A 116 -15.01 5.51 17.84
C ARG A 116 -13.61 4.94 18.10
N VAL A 117 -12.60 5.69 17.70
CA VAL A 117 -11.18 5.29 17.76
C VAL A 117 -10.51 5.89 18.99
N CYS A 118 -9.71 5.08 19.68
CA CYS A 118 -8.99 5.48 20.89
C CYS A 118 -7.99 6.63 20.63
N ALA A 119 -7.70 7.41 21.67
CA ALA A 119 -6.80 8.57 21.57
C ALA A 119 -5.35 8.19 21.22
N ASP A 120 -4.89 7.00 21.61
CA ASP A 120 -3.52 6.50 21.41
C ASP A 120 -3.33 5.71 20.10
N VAL A 121 -4.21 5.91 19.11
CA VAL A 121 -4.19 5.19 17.82
C VAL A 121 -2.85 5.27 17.08
N GLU A 122 -2.10 6.37 17.19
CA GLU A 122 -0.75 6.50 16.61
C GLU A 122 0.19 5.40 17.14
N ALA A 123 0.26 5.25 18.47
CA ALA A 123 1.10 4.27 19.13
C ALA A 123 0.65 2.84 18.79
N ARG A 124 -0.66 2.60 18.72
CA ARG A 124 -1.21 1.29 18.38
C ARG A 124 -0.95 0.90 16.93
N THR A 125 -0.98 1.85 16.00
CA THR A 125 -0.58 1.61 14.61
C THR A 125 0.90 1.28 14.50
N VAL A 126 1.77 2.03 15.19
CA VAL A 126 3.21 1.72 15.25
C VAL A 126 3.43 0.32 15.82
N ALA A 127 2.71 -0.04 16.89
CA ALA A 127 2.77 -1.37 17.48
C ALA A 127 2.35 -2.48 16.50
N ALA A 128 1.27 -2.27 15.72
CA ALA A 128 0.83 -3.22 14.69
C ALA A 128 1.91 -3.45 13.63
N VAL A 129 2.52 -2.38 13.09
CA VAL A 129 3.60 -2.51 12.09
C VAL A 129 4.82 -3.22 12.68
N LYS A 130 5.22 -2.86 13.90
CA LYS A 130 6.36 -3.51 14.58
C LYS A 130 6.11 -4.99 14.86
N ALA A 131 4.89 -5.36 15.22
CA ALA A 131 4.51 -6.76 15.44
C ALA A 131 4.58 -7.55 14.12
N ALA A 132 3.97 -7.00 13.05
CA ALA A 132 4.03 -7.60 11.71
C ALA A 132 5.48 -7.77 11.21
N ALA A 133 6.35 -6.78 11.42
CA ALA A 133 7.76 -6.84 11.03
C ALA A 133 8.57 -7.93 11.77
N LYS A 134 8.14 -8.36 12.97
CA LYS A 134 8.78 -9.43 13.73
C LYS A 134 8.39 -10.83 13.27
N GLU A 135 7.25 -10.96 12.59
CA GLU A 135 6.66 -12.25 12.19
C GLU A 135 6.81 -12.51 10.68
N LEU A 136 7.89 -12.01 10.05
CA LEU A 136 8.15 -12.21 8.63
C LEU A 136 8.40 -13.69 8.31
N VAL A 137 7.54 -14.29 7.49
CA VAL A 137 7.70 -15.67 6.97
C VAL A 137 7.77 -15.66 5.44
N PRO A 138 8.44 -16.61 4.79
CA PRO A 138 8.41 -16.73 3.33
C PRO A 138 6.97 -16.90 2.82
N VAL A 139 6.59 -16.16 1.77
CA VAL A 139 5.23 -16.17 1.20
C VAL A 139 5.24 -16.27 -0.32
N ARG A 140 4.07 -16.61 -0.88
CA ARG A 140 3.78 -16.48 -2.32
C ARG A 140 2.67 -15.47 -2.49
N ILE A 141 2.92 -14.45 -3.31
CA ILE A 141 1.92 -13.41 -3.57
C ILE A 141 1.09 -13.77 -4.80
N GLY A 142 -0.22 -13.62 -4.69
CA GLY A 142 -1.17 -13.72 -5.79
C GLY A 142 -2.07 -12.49 -5.85
N VAL A 143 -2.47 -12.10 -7.06
CA VAL A 143 -3.45 -11.03 -7.29
C VAL A 143 -4.67 -11.59 -7.99
N GLY A 144 -5.83 -11.02 -7.68
CA GLY A 144 -7.10 -11.41 -8.27
C GLY A 144 -8.08 -10.25 -8.30
N ARG A 145 -9.20 -10.46 -9.00
CA ARG A 145 -10.31 -9.53 -9.06
C ARG A 145 -11.61 -10.27 -8.84
N GLY A 146 -12.56 -9.62 -8.17
CA GLY A 146 -13.94 -10.06 -8.01
C GLY A 146 -14.91 -8.99 -8.52
N HIS A 147 -16.19 -9.35 -8.58
CA HIS A 147 -17.29 -8.45 -8.93
C HIS A 147 -18.36 -8.54 -7.83
N GLU A 148 -18.82 -7.41 -7.34
CA GLU A 148 -19.96 -7.32 -6.41
C GLU A 148 -20.74 -6.04 -6.67
N ASP A 149 -22.05 -6.15 -6.88
CA ASP A 149 -22.95 -5.04 -7.19
C ASP A 149 -24.28 -5.10 -6.42
N ARG A 150 -24.41 -5.99 -5.43
CA ARG A 150 -25.66 -6.24 -4.69
C ARG A 150 -25.72 -5.52 -3.34
N VAL A 151 -24.60 -5.02 -2.84
CA VAL A 151 -24.47 -4.42 -1.49
C VAL A 151 -24.04 -2.95 -1.51
N MET A 152 -24.11 -2.31 -2.67
CA MET A 152 -23.70 -0.92 -2.85
C MET A 152 -24.68 -0.18 -3.74
N GLU A 153 -24.81 1.12 -3.51
CA GLU A 153 -25.61 2.01 -4.33
C GLU A 153 -24.86 3.31 -4.58
N ASN A 154 -25.10 3.93 -5.73
CA ASN A 154 -24.67 5.30 -5.93
C ASN A 154 -25.72 6.23 -5.33
N ARG A 155 -25.37 6.90 -4.23
CA ARG A 155 -26.27 7.86 -3.58
C ARG A 155 -26.57 9.11 -4.42
N ARG A 156 -26.02 9.27 -5.63
CA ARG A 156 -26.31 10.40 -6.53
C ARG A 156 -27.32 9.99 -7.60
N LEU A 157 -28.50 10.57 -7.51
CA LEU A 157 -29.56 10.41 -8.52
C LEU A 157 -29.44 11.52 -9.56
N LYS A 158 -29.56 11.17 -10.83
CA LYS A 158 -29.69 12.14 -11.93
C LYS A 158 -31.17 12.40 -12.18
N LEU A 159 -31.53 13.68 -12.27
CA LEU A 159 -32.90 14.13 -12.50
C LEU A 159 -33.14 14.41 -13.98
N LYS A 160 -34.39 14.33 -14.43
CA LYS A 160 -34.80 14.69 -15.81
C LYS A 160 -34.51 16.14 -16.16
N SER A 161 -34.39 17.01 -15.16
CA SER A 161 -33.96 18.41 -15.32
C SER A 161 -32.47 18.59 -15.63
N GLY A 162 -31.67 17.51 -15.61
CA GLY A 162 -30.22 17.55 -15.75
C GLY A 162 -29.46 17.82 -14.44
N ARG A 163 -30.17 18.07 -13.34
CA ARG A 163 -29.56 18.24 -12.00
C ARG A 163 -29.23 16.89 -11.35
N THR A 164 -28.38 16.93 -10.33
CA THR A 164 -28.06 15.76 -9.48
C THR A 164 -28.47 16.04 -8.04
N VAL A 165 -29.01 15.03 -7.36
CA VAL A 165 -29.34 15.09 -5.93
C VAL A 165 -28.69 13.92 -5.19
N ASP A 166 -28.22 14.19 -3.96
CA ASP A 166 -27.67 13.19 -3.05
C ASP A 166 -28.80 12.59 -2.19
N VAL A 167 -28.86 11.26 -2.11
CA VAL A 167 -29.66 10.51 -1.13
C VAL A 167 -28.97 10.62 0.23
N ARG A 168 -29.53 11.43 1.12
CA ARG A 168 -29.04 11.61 2.49
C ARG A 168 -30.22 11.72 3.44
N HIS A 169 -30.05 11.23 4.65
CA HIS A 169 -31.05 11.37 5.72
C HIS A 169 -31.47 12.83 5.96
N ALA A 170 -30.59 13.80 5.68
CA ALA A 170 -30.85 15.22 5.91
C ALA A 170 -31.88 15.87 4.96
N TYR A 171 -32.24 15.23 3.85
CA TYR A 171 -33.10 15.83 2.82
C TYR A 171 -34.18 14.85 2.34
N SER A 172 -35.31 15.38 1.90
CA SER A 172 -36.34 14.59 1.22
C SER A 172 -35.81 14.05 -0.12
N LEU A 173 -36.24 12.84 -0.46
CA LEU A 173 -36.00 12.28 -1.79
C LEU A 173 -36.77 13.08 -2.86
N PRO A 174 -36.24 13.15 -4.10
CA PRO A 174 -37.02 13.66 -5.24
C PRO A 174 -38.24 12.77 -5.48
N ALA A 175 -39.24 13.30 -6.19
CA ALA A 175 -40.36 12.47 -6.63
C ALA A 175 -39.90 11.45 -7.69
N ASP A 176 -40.48 10.25 -7.67
CA ASP A 176 -40.09 9.15 -8.55
C ASP A 176 -40.13 9.52 -10.04
N ASP A 177 -41.10 10.34 -10.44
CA ASP A 177 -41.27 10.81 -11.81
C ASP A 177 -40.26 11.89 -12.23
N GLU A 178 -39.50 12.46 -11.29
CA GLU A 178 -38.41 13.40 -11.56
C GLU A 178 -37.06 12.70 -11.77
N VAL A 179 -36.90 11.47 -11.29
CA VAL A 179 -35.67 10.69 -11.41
C VAL A 179 -35.51 10.18 -12.84
N ALA A 180 -34.33 10.43 -13.42
CA ALA A 180 -33.97 9.93 -14.74
C ALA A 180 -33.19 8.60 -14.63
N GLU A 181 -32.19 8.54 -13.75
CA GLU A 181 -31.38 7.35 -13.52
C GLU A 181 -30.65 7.38 -12.18
N VAL A 182 -30.27 6.21 -11.69
CA VAL A 182 -29.32 6.03 -10.58
C VAL A 182 -27.91 6.07 -11.16
N GLY A 183 -26.98 6.77 -10.49
CA GLY A 183 -25.59 6.80 -10.92
C GLY A 183 -24.93 5.41 -10.94
N PRO A 184 -23.85 5.22 -11.71
CA PRO A 184 -23.14 3.94 -11.77
C PRO A 184 -22.42 3.65 -10.44
N VAL A 185 -22.21 2.37 -10.15
CA VAL A 185 -21.31 1.91 -9.08
C VAL A 185 -20.02 1.37 -9.67
N ASP A 186 -18.97 1.26 -8.84
CA ASP A 186 -17.76 0.52 -9.19
C ASP A 186 -17.82 -0.87 -8.54
N PRO A 187 -18.10 -1.94 -9.30
CA PRO A 187 -18.30 -3.27 -8.73
C PRO A 187 -17.00 -4.08 -8.61
N GLU A 188 -15.85 -3.59 -9.09
CA GLU A 188 -14.61 -4.36 -9.09
C GLU A 188 -13.98 -4.43 -7.69
N ILE A 189 -13.67 -5.65 -7.23
CA ILE A 189 -12.95 -5.88 -5.96
C ILE A 189 -11.54 -6.38 -6.28
N GLY A 190 -10.52 -5.60 -5.93
CA GLY A 190 -9.12 -6.05 -5.99
C GLY A 190 -8.76 -6.97 -4.82
N LEU A 191 -8.07 -8.08 -5.12
CA LEU A 191 -7.59 -9.03 -4.12
C LEU A 191 -6.07 -9.16 -4.19
N LEU A 192 -5.41 -9.03 -3.04
CA LEU A 192 -4.01 -9.38 -2.83
C LEU A 192 -3.95 -10.50 -1.79
N ARG A 193 -3.38 -11.64 -2.16
CA ARG A 193 -3.23 -12.83 -1.31
C ARG A 193 -1.75 -13.10 -1.05
N LEU A 194 -1.39 -13.40 0.19
CA LEU A 194 -0.03 -13.80 0.60
C LEU A 194 -0.08 -15.10 1.41
#